data_AF-A0A947IE74-F1
#
_entry.id   AF-A0A947IE74-F1
#
_cell.length_a   1.000
_cell.length_b   1.000
_cell.length_c   1.000
_cell.angle_alpha   90.00
_cell.angle_beta   90.00
_cell.angle_gamma   90.00
#
_symmetry.space_group_name_H-M   'P 1'
#
loop_
_entity.id
_entity.type
_entity.pdbx_description
1 polymer ?
#
loop_
_entity_poly.entity_id
_entity_poly.type
_entity_poly.pdbx_seq_one_letter_code
_entity_poly.pdbx_strand_id
1 'polypeptide(L)'
;MYYRLTRALLMVIGISLILIASGCQSRPAAANKLFEKGEYQAVVDKYPDLEIARRARAKIAEGLLREERFEEILRNYSDTPAAHKATEQMAQLLFARGEYQAILDSFPFSAVAPLAGNRLADSLFAAGQLDELVRRFPENENAKQIKEERGMAELTQAKKLKGDAKKDALTHIVRSYAGTVAQREANKMLTDIRAAEAPKRKK
;
A
#
# COMPACT_ATOMS: atom_id res chain seq x y z
N MET A 1 55.89 71.22 -47.08
CA MET A 1 57.00 70.25 -46.92
C MET A 1 57.44 70.32 -45.46
N TYR A 2 57.53 69.19 -44.76
CA TYR A 2 57.69 69.03 -43.29
C TYR A 2 56.41 69.39 -42.49
N TYR A 3 55.75 68.54 -41.71
CA TYR A 3 56.17 67.38 -40.92
C TYR A 3 55.16 66.23 -41.02
N ARG A 4 55.61 65.08 -41.56
CA ARG A 4 55.12 63.74 -41.20
C ARG A 4 56.02 63.20 -40.08
N LEU A 5 55.53 62.20 -39.35
CA LEU A 5 56.16 61.47 -38.24
C LEU A 5 56.09 62.16 -36.87
N THR A 6 55.22 61.64 -36.00
CA THR A 6 55.52 61.18 -34.62
C THR A 6 54.25 61.04 -33.78
N ARG A 7 53.31 60.16 -34.15
CA ARG A 7 52.29 59.64 -33.22
C ARG A 7 51.94 58.17 -33.51
N ALA A 8 52.98 57.38 -33.79
CA ALA A 8 52.90 55.92 -33.83
C ALA A 8 53.61 55.35 -32.59
N LEU A 9 53.19 55.75 -31.38
CA LEU A 9 53.62 55.11 -30.14
C LEU A 9 52.78 55.61 -28.96
N LEU A 10 51.53 55.15 -28.82
CA LEU A 10 50.82 55.13 -27.53
C LEU A 10 49.50 54.37 -27.69
N MET A 11 49.26 53.48 -26.72
CA MET A 11 48.07 52.63 -26.57
C MET A 11 48.06 51.32 -27.38
N VAL A 12 49.14 50.56 -27.25
CA VAL A 12 48.98 49.17 -26.79
C VAL A 12 48.53 49.26 -25.33
N ILE A 13 47.41 48.61 -24.99
CA ILE A 13 46.68 48.48 -23.71
C ILE A 13 45.23 48.92 -23.93
N GLY A 14 44.49 48.06 -24.63
CA GLY A 14 43.04 48.18 -24.84
C GLY A 14 42.39 46.82 -25.06
N ILE A 15 43.04 45.75 -24.60
CA ILE A 15 42.52 44.38 -24.61
C ILE A 15 42.82 43.79 -23.24
N SER A 16 42.14 44.32 -22.22
CA SER A 16 42.10 43.75 -20.88
C SER A 16 40.79 44.18 -20.25
N LEU A 17 40.01 43.20 -19.82
CA LEU A 17 38.73 43.31 -19.08
C LEU A 17 37.46 43.66 -19.87
N ILE A 18 36.97 42.73 -20.70
CA ILE A 18 35.52 42.44 -20.77
C ILE A 18 35.33 40.91 -20.88
N LEU A 19 35.70 40.17 -19.84
CA LEU A 19 35.33 38.76 -19.65
C LEU A 19 34.94 38.48 -18.19
N ILE A 20 34.29 39.44 -17.54
CA ILE A 20 33.75 39.26 -16.18
C ILE A 20 32.36 39.90 -16.12
N ALA A 21 31.34 39.24 -16.67
CA ALA A 21 29.94 39.55 -16.37
C ALA A 21 28.95 38.44 -16.74
N SER A 22 29.39 37.29 -17.28
CA SER A 22 28.58 36.08 -17.22
C SER A 22 28.75 35.54 -15.81
N GLY A 23 28.07 36.16 -14.84
CA GLY A 23 28.06 35.69 -13.47
C GLY A 23 27.70 34.21 -13.48
N CYS A 24 28.69 33.36 -13.19
CA CYS A 24 28.51 31.94 -12.97
C CYS A 24 27.67 31.80 -11.69
N GLN A 25 26.37 32.06 -11.82
CA GLN A 25 25.42 31.76 -10.78
C GLN A 25 25.54 30.26 -10.54
N SER A 26 25.90 29.88 -9.30
CA SER A 26 26.13 28.48 -8.98
C SER A 26 24.91 27.65 -9.34
N ARG A 27 25.12 26.39 -9.73
CA ARG A 27 24.04 25.47 -10.12
C ARG A 27 22.86 25.48 -9.11
N PRO A 28 23.07 25.48 -7.78
CA PRO A 28 21.99 25.63 -6.81
C PRO A 28 21.28 27.00 -6.86
N ALA A 29 22.02 28.09 -7.06
CA ALA A 29 21.44 29.43 -7.11
C ALA A 29 20.57 29.64 -8.37
N ALA A 30 20.95 29.06 -9.51
CA ALA A 30 20.12 29.06 -10.71
C ALA A 30 18.82 28.25 -10.51
N ALA A 31 18.91 27.09 -9.84
CA ALA A 31 17.75 26.27 -9.51
C ALA A 31 16.79 26.97 -8.53
N ASN A 32 17.32 27.64 -7.50
CA ASN A 32 16.51 28.44 -6.56
C ASN A 32 15.76 29.57 -7.28
N LYS A 33 16.42 30.28 -8.21
CA LYS A 33 15.77 31.34 -8.99
C LYS A 33 14.59 30.84 -9.82
N LEU A 34 14.68 29.64 -10.41
CA LEU A 34 13.57 29.02 -11.14
C LEU A 34 12.45 28.58 -10.19
N PHE A 35 12.81 28.03 -9.04
CA PHE A 35 11.86 27.64 -8.00
C PHE A 35 11.04 28.84 -7.50
N GLU A 36 11.70 29.97 -7.22
CA GLU A 36 11.06 31.21 -6.77
C GLU A 36 10.11 31.80 -7.82
N LYS A 37 10.38 31.59 -9.11
CA LYS A 37 9.48 31.97 -10.22
C LYS A 37 8.29 31.02 -10.40
N GLY A 38 8.24 29.91 -9.68
CA GLY A 38 7.22 28.87 -9.87
C GLY A 38 7.47 27.96 -11.07
N GLU A 39 8.65 28.01 -11.70
CA GLU A 39 9.03 27.15 -12.83
C GLU A 39 9.46 25.74 -12.34
N TYR A 40 8.60 25.10 -11.54
CA TYR A 40 8.94 23.86 -10.82
C TYR A 40 9.35 22.71 -11.74
N GLN A 41 8.67 22.54 -12.88
CA GLN A 41 9.03 21.49 -13.84
C GLN A 41 10.45 21.69 -14.38
N ALA A 42 10.82 22.93 -14.72
CA ALA A 42 12.17 23.24 -15.17
C ALA A 42 13.23 22.99 -14.09
N VAL A 43 12.90 23.15 -12.80
CA VAL A 43 13.78 22.78 -11.69
C VAL A 43 14.01 21.27 -11.66
N VAL A 44 12.94 20.48 -11.78
CA VAL A 44 13.00 19.01 -11.77
C VAL A 44 13.80 18.48 -12.97
N ASP A 45 13.53 18.99 -14.17
CA ASP A 45 14.16 18.50 -15.40
C ASP A 45 15.66 18.82 -15.45
N LYS A 46 16.06 20.03 -15.01
CA LYS A 46 17.45 20.51 -15.13
C LYS A 46 18.32 20.17 -13.92
N TYR A 47 17.73 19.97 -12.75
CA TYR A 47 18.46 19.80 -11.48
C TYR A 47 17.91 18.65 -10.61
N PRO A 48 17.70 17.44 -11.16
CA PRO A 48 16.95 16.36 -10.50
C PRO A 48 17.61 15.84 -9.20
N ASP A 49 18.92 15.99 -9.07
CA ASP A 49 19.74 15.56 -7.93
C ASP A 49 19.75 16.56 -6.76
N LEU A 50 19.25 17.78 -6.96
CA LEU A 50 19.25 18.80 -5.92
C LEU A 50 18.01 18.68 -5.01
N GLU A 51 18.18 18.99 -3.72
CA GLU A 51 17.07 19.02 -2.76
C GLU A 51 15.95 19.99 -3.18
N ILE A 52 16.30 21.06 -3.90
CA ILE A 52 15.30 22.00 -4.45
C ILE A 52 14.39 21.35 -5.50
N ALA A 53 14.87 20.35 -6.25
CA ALA A 53 14.02 19.59 -7.17
C ALA A 53 13.04 18.68 -6.41
N ARG A 54 13.42 18.10 -5.26
CA ARG A 54 12.47 17.39 -4.39
C ARG A 54 11.37 18.31 -3.88
N ARG A 55 11.73 19.53 -3.46
CA ARG A 55 10.75 20.58 -3.10
C ARG A 55 9.87 20.99 -4.28
N ALA A 56 10.45 21.09 -5.48
CA ALA A 56 9.71 21.42 -6.72
C ALA A 56 8.69 20.32 -7.08
N ARG A 57 9.09 19.04 -7.00
CA ARG A 57 8.18 17.89 -7.17
C ARG A 57 7.02 17.94 -6.18
N ALA A 58 7.27 18.25 -4.90
CA ALA A 58 6.22 18.41 -3.92
C ALA A 58 5.24 19.54 -4.30
N LYS A 59 5.73 20.67 -4.83
CA LYS A 59 4.88 21.77 -5.31
C LYS A 59 4.04 21.41 -6.53
N ILE A 60 4.59 20.64 -7.48
CA ILE A 60 3.81 20.14 -8.62
C ILE A 60 2.72 19.20 -8.13
N ALA A 61 3.06 18.25 -7.25
CA ALA A 61 2.11 17.31 -6.68
C ALA A 61 1.00 17.98 -5.86
N GLU A 62 1.31 19.06 -5.11
CA GLU A 62 0.32 19.92 -4.45
C GLU A 62 -0.61 20.61 -5.45
N GLY A 63 -0.10 21.04 -6.61
CA GLY A 63 -0.91 21.58 -7.71
C GLY A 63 -1.89 20.54 -8.24
N LEU A 64 -1.38 19.37 -8.63
CA LEU A 64 -2.19 18.25 -9.10
C LEU A 64 -3.25 17.81 -8.09
N LEU A 65 -2.94 17.89 -6.78
CA LEU A 65 -3.88 17.53 -5.73
C LEU A 65 -5.09 18.48 -5.69
N ARG A 66 -4.87 19.78 -5.92
CA ARG A 66 -5.96 20.76 -6.01
C ARG A 66 -6.80 20.60 -7.28
N GLU A 67 -6.21 20.05 -8.33
CA GLU A 67 -6.88 19.68 -9.58
C GLU A 67 -7.51 18.29 -9.52
N GLU A 68 -7.46 17.60 -8.37
CA GLU A 68 -7.98 16.25 -8.18
C GLU A 68 -7.39 15.18 -9.12
N ARG A 69 -6.19 15.43 -9.66
CA ARG A 69 -5.46 14.51 -10.57
C ARG A 69 -4.73 13.42 -9.79
N PHE A 70 -5.46 12.66 -8.99
CA PHE A 70 -4.90 11.72 -8.02
C PHE A 70 -4.06 10.61 -8.66
N GLU A 71 -4.53 10.01 -9.75
CA GLU A 71 -3.80 8.93 -10.42
C GLU A 71 -2.41 9.35 -10.89
N GLU A 72 -2.27 10.59 -11.35
CA GLU A 72 -1.00 11.14 -11.80
C GLU A 72 -0.05 11.40 -10.63
N ILE A 73 -0.57 11.87 -9.50
CA ILE A 73 0.20 12.01 -8.26
C ILE A 73 0.73 10.65 -7.83
N LEU A 74 -0.12 9.62 -7.80
CA LEU A 74 0.27 8.28 -7.37
C LEU A 74 1.27 7.63 -8.32
N ARG A 75 1.19 7.93 -9.61
CA ARG A 75 2.11 7.41 -10.63
C ARG A 75 3.48 8.10 -10.63
N ASN A 76 3.49 9.43 -10.55
CA ASN A 76 4.68 10.23 -10.84
C ASN A 76 5.30 10.90 -9.60
N TYR A 77 4.56 10.94 -8.49
CA TYR A 77 4.91 11.69 -7.28
C TYR A 77 4.63 10.89 -5.99
N SER A 78 4.75 9.56 -6.05
CA SER A 78 4.45 8.64 -4.94
C SER A 78 5.27 8.90 -3.66
N ASP A 79 6.42 9.55 -3.79
CA ASP A 79 7.33 9.93 -2.71
C ASP A 79 6.98 11.27 -2.04
N THR A 80 5.95 11.96 -2.50
CA THR A 80 5.55 13.28 -1.98
C THR A 80 4.43 13.18 -0.94
N PRO A 81 4.30 14.16 -0.01
CA PRO A 81 3.18 14.21 0.93
C PRO A 81 1.80 14.26 0.26
N ALA A 82 1.72 14.76 -0.98
CA ALA A 82 0.48 14.81 -1.75
C ALA A 82 0.01 13.40 -2.16
N ALA A 83 0.92 12.44 -2.36
CA ALA A 83 0.54 11.07 -2.68
C ALA A 83 -0.27 10.40 -1.57
N HIS A 84 0.08 10.64 -0.30
CA HIS A 84 -0.71 10.11 0.81
C HIS A 84 -2.15 10.65 0.78
N LYS A 85 -2.33 11.96 0.54
CA LYS A 85 -3.66 12.55 0.41
C LYS A 85 -4.41 12.02 -0.82
N ALA A 86 -3.72 11.86 -1.96
CA ALA A 86 -4.30 11.30 -3.18
C ALA A 86 -4.77 9.86 -2.98
N THR A 87 -4.01 9.04 -2.25
CA THR A 87 -4.39 7.68 -1.86
C THR A 87 -5.71 7.67 -1.08
N GLU A 88 -5.82 8.51 -0.05
CA GLU A 88 -7.04 8.58 0.75
C GLU A 88 -8.25 9.03 -0.07
N GLN A 89 -8.08 10.04 -0.95
CA GLN A 89 -9.16 10.53 -1.81
C GLN A 89 -9.60 9.47 -2.83
N MET A 90 -8.66 8.78 -3.50
CA MET A 90 -8.99 7.69 -4.42
C MET A 90 -9.71 6.55 -3.72
N ALA A 91 -9.24 6.14 -2.55
CA ALA A 91 -9.89 5.08 -1.78
C ALA A 91 -11.32 5.49 -1.37
N GLN A 92 -11.54 6.75 -0.98
CA GLN A 92 -12.88 7.28 -0.68
C GLN A 92 -13.80 7.29 -1.91
N LEU A 93 -13.28 7.70 -3.08
CA LEU A 93 -14.05 7.68 -4.34
C LEU A 93 -14.47 6.27 -4.72
N LEU A 94 -13.56 5.30 -4.64
CA LEU A 94 -13.86 3.89 -4.86
C LEU A 94 -14.89 3.37 -3.85
N PHE A 95 -14.78 3.80 -2.59
CA PHE A 95 -15.70 3.39 -1.54
C PHE A 95 -17.12 3.88 -1.83
N ALA A 96 -17.25 5.15 -2.25
CA ALA A 96 -18.54 5.73 -2.63
C ALA A 96 -19.18 5.02 -3.84
N ARG A 97 -18.36 4.46 -4.73
CA ARG A 97 -18.82 3.66 -5.89
C ARG A 97 -19.12 2.19 -5.55
N GLY A 98 -18.84 1.75 -4.32
CA GLY A 98 -19.00 0.35 -3.92
C GLY A 98 -17.91 -0.57 -4.44
N GLU A 99 -16.79 -0.04 -4.95
CA GLU A 99 -15.67 -0.80 -5.50
C GLU A 99 -14.74 -1.31 -4.39
N TYR A 100 -15.30 -2.02 -3.41
CA TYR A 100 -14.60 -2.42 -2.19
C TYR A 100 -13.39 -3.31 -2.45
N GLN A 101 -13.48 -4.20 -3.43
CA GLN A 101 -12.37 -5.05 -3.84
C GLN A 101 -11.16 -4.24 -4.31
N ALA A 102 -11.39 -3.22 -5.15
CA ALA A 102 -10.32 -2.38 -5.68
C ALA A 102 -9.58 -1.62 -4.57
N ILE A 103 -10.30 -1.21 -3.52
CA ILE A 103 -9.69 -0.58 -2.32
C ILE A 103 -8.76 -1.56 -1.61
N LEU A 104 -9.20 -2.79 -1.38
CA LEU A 104 -8.39 -3.79 -0.68
C LEU A 104 -7.15 -4.19 -1.48
N ASP A 105 -7.24 -4.19 -2.81
CA ASP A 105 -6.12 -4.55 -3.68
C ASP A 105 -5.13 -3.40 -3.88
N SER A 106 -5.63 -2.17 -4.08
CA SER A 106 -4.81 -1.02 -4.46
C SER A 106 -4.43 -0.13 -3.28
N PHE A 107 -5.26 -0.08 -2.24
CA PHE A 107 -5.13 0.84 -1.10
C PHE A 107 -5.35 0.14 0.26
N PRO A 108 -4.68 -1.00 0.53
CA PRO A 108 -4.93 -1.82 1.72
C PRO A 108 -4.68 -1.11 3.05
N PHE A 109 -3.88 -0.05 3.05
CA PHE A 109 -3.52 0.74 4.23
C PHE A 109 -4.30 2.06 4.36
N SER A 110 -5.26 2.32 3.47
CA SER A 110 -6.09 3.52 3.57
C SER A 110 -7.03 3.45 4.77
N ALA A 111 -7.48 4.60 5.27
CA ALA A 111 -8.39 4.66 6.40
C ALA A 111 -9.74 3.96 6.14
N VAL A 112 -10.14 3.86 4.86
CA VAL A 112 -11.38 3.22 4.44
C VAL A 112 -11.25 1.73 4.14
N ALA A 113 -10.04 1.18 4.04
CA ALA A 113 -9.84 -0.23 3.71
C ALA A 113 -10.53 -1.20 4.71
N PRO A 114 -10.46 -1.00 6.04
CA PRO A 114 -11.21 -1.84 6.98
C PRO A 114 -12.72 -1.78 6.75
N LEU A 115 -13.27 -0.60 6.46
CA LEU A 115 -14.70 -0.42 6.15
C LEU A 115 -15.07 -1.12 4.84
N ALA A 116 -14.22 -1.03 3.82
CA ALA A 116 -14.41 -1.72 2.54
C ALA A 116 -14.43 -3.23 2.74
N GLY A 117 -13.52 -3.76 3.56
CA GLY A 117 -13.49 -5.17 3.95
C GLY A 117 -14.80 -5.63 4.57
N ASN A 118 -15.33 -4.86 5.54
CA ASN A 118 -16.62 -5.17 6.17
C ASN A 118 -17.77 -5.15 5.14
N ARG A 119 -17.84 -4.13 4.29
CA ARG A 119 -18.91 -4.03 3.27
C ARG A 119 -18.84 -5.16 2.25
N LEU A 120 -17.63 -5.56 1.85
CA LEU A 120 -17.44 -6.70 0.96
C LEU A 120 -17.87 -8.01 1.63
N ALA A 121 -17.52 -8.21 2.91
CA ALA A 121 -17.97 -9.36 3.70
C ALA A 121 -19.50 -9.42 3.81
N ASP A 122 -20.15 -8.30 4.11
CA ASP A 122 -21.62 -8.19 4.16
C ASP A 122 -22.25 -8.54 2.82
N SER A 123 -21.66 -8.07 1.71
CA SER A 123 -22.13 -8.39 0.36
C SER A 123 -21.99 -9.87 0.03
N LEU A 124 -20.88 -10.51 0.41
CA LEU A 124 -20.69 -11.96 0.20
C LEU A 124 -21.71 -12.77 1.01
N PHE A 125 -21.97 -12.35 2.25
CA PHE A 125 -22.98 -12.96 3.10
C PHE A 125 -24.38 -12.86 2.49
N ALA A 126 -24.78 -11.65 2.08
CA ALA A 126 -26.09 -11.41 1.46
C ALA A 126 -26.26 -12.16 0.14
N ALA A 127 -25.17 -12.34 -0.63
CA ALA A 127 -25.16 -13.12 -1.86
C ALA A 127 -25.12 -14.64 -1.64
N GLY A 128 -25.05 -15.11 -0.38
CA GLY A 128 -24.93 -16.54 -0.05
C GLY A 128 -23.58 -17.15 -0.43
N GLN A 129 -22.57 -16.33 -0.71
CA GLN A 129 -21.21 -16.78 -1.06
C GLN A 129 -20.40 -17.10 0.21
N LEU A 130 -20.95 -18.01 1.02
CA LEU A 130 -20.48 -18.28 2.38
C LEU A 130 -19.05 -18.85 2.42
N ASP A 131 -18.69 -19.69 1.45
CA ASP A 131 -17.34 -20.27 1.37
C ASP A 131 -16.29 -19.18 1.12
N GLU A 132 -16.61 -18.24 0.22
CA GLU A 132 -15.72 -17.13 -0.09
C GLU A 132 -15.59 -16.18 1.10
N LEU A 133 -16.70 -15.91 1.80
CA LEU A 133 -16.71 -15.15 3.05
C LEU A 133 -15.79 -15.78 4.11
N VAL A 134 -15.95 -17.08 4.38
CA VAL A 134 -15.12 -17.79 5.38
C VAL A 134 -13.65 -17.81 4.97
N ARG A 135 -13.37 -17.99 3.67
CA ARG A 135 -12.00 -18.05 3.15
C ARG A 135 -11.29 -16.70 3.23
N ARG A 136 -11.97 -15.61 2.86
CA ARG A 136 -11.36 -14.28 2.73
C ARG A 136 -11.43 -13.44 4.00
N PHE A 137 -12.47 -13.63 4.80
CA PHE A 137 -12.72 -12.86 6.02
C PHE A 137 -12.94 -13.80 7.21
N PRO A 138 -11.96 -14.66 7.56
CA PRO A 138 -12.11 -15.63 8.64
C PRO A 138 -12.38 -14.99 10.00
N GLU A 139 -12.01 -13.72 10.17
CA GLU A 139 -12.24 -12.96 11.40
C GLU A 139 -13.58 -12.23 11.47
N ASN A 140 -14.35 -12.21 10.37
CA ASN A 140 -15.69 -11.62 10.37
C ASN A 140 -16.66 -12.46 11.22
N GLU A 141 -17.58 -11.81 11.92
CA GLU A 141 -18.51 -12.48 12.83
C GLU A 141 -19.40 -13.52 12.13
N ASN A 142 -19.92 -13.21 10.93
CA ASN A 142 -20.72 -14.16 10.15
C ASN A 142 -19.86 -15.34 9.69
N ALA A 143 -18.62 -15.10 9.26
CA ALA A 143 -17.68 -16.16 8.89
C ALA A 143 -17.38 -17.10 10.07
N LYS A 144 -17.17 -16.55 11.27
CA LYS A 144 -16.96 -17.32 12.51
C LYS A 144 -18.17 -18.18 12.83
N GLN A 145 -19.37 -17.62 12.77
CA GLN A 145 -20.62 -18.36 13.00
C GLN A 145 -20.80 -19.51 12.00
N ILE A 146 -20.62 -19.25 10.70
CA ILE A 146 -20.71 -20.29 9.66
C ILE A 146 -19.70 -21.41 9.92
N LYS A 147 -18.46 -21.05 10.27
CA LYS A 147 -17.41 -22.02 10.59
C LYS A 147 -17.77 -22.85 11.83
N GLU A 148 -18.34 -22.23 12.86
CA GLU A 148 -18.80 -22.90 14.08
C GLU A 148 -19.94 -23.88 13.78
N GLU A 149 -20.98 -23.44 13.05
CA GLU A 149 -22.13 -24.27 12.67
C GLU A 149 -21.71 -25.51 11.86
N ARG A 150 -20.86 -25.31 10.84
CA ARG A 150 -20.33 -26.40 10.02
C ARG A 150 -19.50 -27.38 10.84
N GLY A 151 -18.63 -26.86 11.71
CA GLY A 151 -17.84 -27.70 12.61
C GLY A 151 -18.70 -28.54 13.54
N MET A 152 -19.75 -27.94 14.13
CA MET A 152 -20.68 -28.64 15.02
C MET A 152 -21.53 -29.68 14.29
N ALA A 153 -21.96 -29.38 13.06
CA ALA A 153 -22.66 -30.33 12.20
C ALA A 153 -21.77 -31.55 11.88
N GLU A 154 -20.51 -31.34 11.47
CA GLU A 154 -19.55 -32.41 11.23
C GLU A 154 -19.26 -33.23 12.49
N LEU A 155 -19.07 -32.57 13.63
CA LEU A 155 -18.85 -33.24 14.91
C LEU A 155 -20.04 -34.14 15.29
N THR A 156 -21.26 -33.68 15.04
CA THR A 156 -22.48 -34.47 15.28
C THR A 156 -22.50 -35.73 14.42
N GLN A 157 -22.03 -35.67 13.17
CA GLN A 157 -21.89 -36.87 12.34
C GLN A 157 -20.75 -37.76 12.81
N ALA A 158 -19.59 -37.18 13.13
CA ALA A 158 -18.43 -37.93 13.64
C ALA A 158 -18.75 -38.71 14.93
N LYS A 159 -19.61 -38.17 15.80
CA LYS A 159 -20.07 -38.84 17.03
C LYS A 159 -20.80 -40.16 16.76
N LYS A 160 -21.42 -40.33 15.59
CA LYS A 160 -22.12 -41.55 15.16
C LYS A 160 -21.18 -42.62 14.56
N LEU A 161 -19.98 -42.23 14.14
CA LEU A 161 -18.97 -43.13 13.60
C LEU A 161 -18.32 -43.97 14.70
N LYS A 162 -17.62 -45.03 14.29
CA LYS A 162 -16.88 -45.93 15.19
C LYS A 162 -15.48 -46.22 14.63
N GLY A 163 -14.58 -46.68 15.51
CA GLY A 163 -13.23 -47.10 15.13
C GLY A 163 -12.44 -46.01 14.42
N ASP A 164 -11.70 -46.40 13.39
CA ASP A 164 -10.80 -45.50 12.65
C ASP A 164 -11.56 -44.41 11.89
N ALA A 165 -12.73 -44.70 11.32
CA ALA A 165 -13.56 -43.71 10.66
C ALA A 165 -13.94 -42.53 11.60
N LYS A 166 -14.17 -42.82 12.89
CA LYS A 166 -14.39 -41.76 13.90
C LYS A 166 -13.12 -40.96 14.14
N LYS A 167 -11.96 -41.61 14.28
CA LYS A 167 -10.67 -40.93 14.51
C LYS A 167 -10.31 -40.02 13.33
N ASP A 168 -10.53 -40.49 12.10
CA ASP A 168 -10.27 -39.74 10.88
C ASP A 168 -11.17 -38.52 10.79
N ALA A 169 -12.48 -38.67 11.03
CA ALA A 169 -13.42 -37.56 11.05
C ALA A 169 -13.08 -36.52 12.14
N LEU A 170 -12.76 -36.96 13.36
CA LEU A 170 -12.35 -36.04 14.43
C LEU A 170 -11.03 -35.34 14.09
N THR A 171 -10.10 -36.02 13.43
CA THR A 171 -8.82 -35.43 12.99
C THR A 171 -9.04 -34.38 11.91
N HIS A 172 -9.94 -34.64 10.97
CA HIS A 172 -10.38 -33.63 9.98
C HIS A 172 -10.94 -32.40 10.70
N ILE A 173 -11.86 -32.58 11.64
CA ILE A 173 -12.49 -31.47 12.37
C ILE A 173 -11.45 -30.61 13.09
N VAL A 174 -10.47 -31.22 13.76
CA VAL A 174 -9.41 -30.50 14.48
C VAL A 174 -8.57 -29.62 13.53
N ARG A 175 -8.36 -30.06 12.29
CA ARG A 175 -7.58 -29.32 11.28
C ARG A 175 -8.40 -28.22 10.62
N SER A 176 -9.62 -28.53 10.21
CA SER A 176 -10.45 -27.65 9.37
C SER A 176 -11.17 -26.55 10.17
N TYR A 177 -11.47 -26.80 11.45
CA TYR A 177 -12.30 -25.90 12.27
C TYR A 177 -11.54 -25.22 13.40
N ALA A 178 -10.27 -24.86 13.19
CA ALA A 178 -9.46 -24.19 14.21
C ALA A 178 -10.17 -22.96 14.84
N GLY A 179 -10.14 -22.86 16.18
CA GLY A 179 -10.77 -21.82 16.99
C GLY A 179 -12.19 -22.14 17.48
N THR A 180 -12.86 -23.14 16.90
CA THR A 180 -14.28 -23.45 17.19
C THR A 180 -14.48 -24.31 18.44
N VAL A 181 -15.72 -24.40 18.94
CA VAL A 181 -16.09 -25.39 19.98
C VAL A 181 -15.92 -26.80 19.44
N ALA A 182 -16.32 -27.04 18.18
CA ALA A 182 -16.20 -28.33 17.53
C ALA A 182 -14.76 -28.88 17.53
N GLN A 183 -13.77 -28.02 17.26
CA GLN A 183 -12.35 -28.39 17.32
C GLN A 183 -11.93 -28.82 18.74
N ARG A 184 -12.32 -28.05 19.77
CA ARG A 184 -11.97 -28.35 21.16
C ARG A 184 -12.58 -29.69 21.62
N GLU A 185 -13.86 -29.91 21.31
CA GLU A 185 -14.53 -31.18 21.60
C GLU A 185 -13.90 -32.35 20.84
N ALA A 186 -13.61 -32.19 19.55
CA ALA A 186 -13.00 -33.24 18.75
C ALA A 186 -11.60 -33.62 19.28
N ASN A 187 -10.80 -32.63 19.67
CA ASN A 187 -9.48 -32.86 20.25
C ASN A 187 -9.55 -33.60 21.60
N LYS A 188 -10.54 -33.25 22.44
CA LYS A 188 -10.81 -33.98 23.69
C LYS A 188 -11.16 -35.44 23.41
N MET A 189 -12.10 -35.71 22.49
CA MET A 189 -12.49 -37.07 22.12
C MET A 189 -11.33 -37.90 21.57
N LEU A 190 -10.44 -37.31 20.75
CA LEU A 190 -9.24 -37.98 20.26
C LEU A 190 -8.28 -38.35 21.40
N THR A 191 -8.15 -37.47 22.39
CA THR A 191 -7.32 -37.73 23.57
C THR A 191 -7.89 -38.89 24.39
N ASP A 192 -9.21 -38.91 24.61
CA ASP A 192 -9.89 -39.98 25.33
C ASP A 192 -9.77 -41.33 24.62
N ILE A 193 -9.89 -41.36 23.28
CA ILE A 193 -9.70 -42.58 22.47
C ILE A 193 -8.27 -43.11 22.62
N ARG A 194 -7.25 -42.25 22.51
CA ARG A 194 -5.84 -42.65 22.66
C ARG A 194 -5.56 -43.19 24.06
N ALA A 195 -6.16 -42.59 25.09
CA ALA A 195 -6.02 -43.07 26.47
C ALA A 195 -6.66 -44.45 26.67
N ALA A 196 -7.81 -44.72 26.03
CA ALA A 196 -8.48 -46.02 26.08
C ALA A 196 -7.73 -47.14 25.35
N GLU A 197 -7.00 -46.80 24.29
CA GLU A 197 -6.19 -47.74 23.49
C GLU A 197 -4.80 -48.02 24.09
N ALA A 198 -4.38 -47.22 25.09
CA ALA A 198 -3.10 -47.42 25.73
C ALA A 198 -3.05 -48.80 26.43
N PRO A 199 -1.98 -49.59 26.22
CA PRO A 199 -1.87 -50.92 26.80
C PRO A 199 -1.91 -50.83 28.33
N LYS A 200 -2.81 -51.58 28.97
CA LYS A 200 -2.84 -51.70 30.44
C LYS A 200 -1.52 -52.30 30.90
N ARG A 201 -0.64 -51.47 31.50
CA ARG A 201 0.59 -51.95 32.13
C ARG A 201 0.20 -52.96 33.20
N LYS A 202 0.53 -54.24 32.99
CA LYS A 202 0.40 -55.28 34.02
C LYS A 202 1.38 -54.90 35.13
N LYS A 203 0.85 -54.67 36.33
CA LYS A 203 1.64 -54.57 37.57
C LYS A 203 2.02 -55.97 38.02
#